data_AF-A0A2P8HTF2-F1
#
_entry.id   AF-A0A2P8HTF2-F1
#
_cell.length_a   1.000
_cell.length_b   1.000
_cell.length_c   1.000
_cell.angle_alpha   90.00
_cell.angle_beta   90.00
_cell.angle_gamma   90.00
#
_symmetry.space_group_name_H-M   'P 1'
#
loop_
_entity.id
_entity.type
_entity.pdbx_description
1 polymer ?
#
loop_
_entity_poly.entity_id
_entity_poly.type
_entity_poly.pdbx_seq_one_letter_code
_entity_poly.pdbx_strand_id
1 'polypeptide(L)'
;MKTMTASEAIQTREEHLERIARYLLLNGGFTNNISLNAGKTGISFFMLHYARYKQVKMYHSFGEDLLQEVFNTMNLKSGKGFGTGLAGIAWSIEHLLQHDLIQMNESSLEVLVDIDDAVYAWNYELTWGFSEGLTGYLLYMQNRINREGYNSEDLDKIIRYEVYISMIDRLERIFIRKFREDSNALSRFIADNKYTATAKNTEICNHAKVITILARSLHYDIYPVVTMRLLERMIACINPAFAAMKQNIPDNLHDAFMHFNIQVELCQACWNAWKYTGNESWRDTAREQLLAAIDTYMPLTGAAFDNIVYLQKTIFMAQVYRRAYLEMQEPAFERACNEITDHLISLSYTAIAKENDKCMGITEGLAGIGLVVLSGIDAETCFWDECLLIS
;
A
#
# COMPACT_ATOMS: atom_id res chain seq x y z
N MET A 1 -28.03 9.60 23.02
CA MET A 1 -26.74 10.12 22.53
C MET A 1 -27.04 11.19 21.49
N LYS A 2 -26.50 12.41 21.64
CA LYS A 2 -26.57 13.43 20.59
C LYS A 2 -25.71 12.92 19.42
N THR A 3 -26.28 12.82 18.23
CA THR A 3 -25.55 12.53 17.00
C THR A 3 -24.60 13.70 16.73
N MET A 4 -23.30 13.43 16.60
CA MET A 4 -22.31 14.45 16.25
C MET A 4 -22.61 15.02 14.86
N THR A 5 -22.45 16.32 14.69
CA THR A 5 -22.48 16.97 13.38
C THR A 5 -21.22 16.63 12.58
N ALA A 6 -21.26 16.71 11.25
CA ALA A 6 -20.09 16.45 10.40
C ALA A 6 -18.89 17.35 10.76
N SER A 7 -19.16 18.61 11.15
CA SER A 7 -18.13 19.55 11.61
C SER A 7 -17.47 19.12 12.92
N GLU A 8 -18.24 18.61 13.88
CA GLU A 8 -17.71 18.12 15.16
C GLU A 8 -16.87 16.84 14.95
N ALA A 9 -17.27 15.97 14.02
CA ALA A 9 -16.51 14.76 13.68
C ALA A 9 -15.15 15.10 13.03
N ILE A 10 -15.11 16.08 12.13
CA ILE A 10 -13.87 16.57 11.52
C ILE A 10 -12.96 17.18 12.58
N GLN A 11 -13.48 18.06 13.44
CA GLN A 11 -12.70 18.66 14.53
C GLN A 11 -12.09 17.59 15.46
N THR A 12 -12.87 16.57 15.82
CA THR A 12 -12.39 15.45 16.64
C THR A 12 -11.24 14.70 15.95
N ARG A 13 -11.35 14.46 14.63
CA ARG A 13 -10.27 13.83 13.85
C ARG A 13 -9.01 14.70 13.77
N GLU A 14 -9.16 16.02 13.67
CA GLU A 14 -8.02 16.94 13.69
C GLU A 14 -7.26 16.88 15.02
N GLU A 15 -7.97 16.82 16.14
CA GLU A 15 -7.37 16.70 17.48
C GLU A 15 -6.57 15.39 17.61
N HIS A 16 -7.10 14.27 17.10
CA HIS A 16 -6.39 12.99 17.07
C HIS A 16 -5.14 13.05 16.20
N LEU A 17 -5.27 13.63 15.00
CA LEU A 17 -4.16 13.79 14.07
C LEU A 17 -3.02 14.63 14.67
N GLU A 18 -3.37 15.75 15.31
CA GLU A 18 -2.40 16.60 15.99
C GLU A 18 -1.70 15.87 17.15
N ARG A 19 -2.43 15.06 17.91
CA ARG A 19 -1.82 14.24 18.96
C ARG A 19 -0.80 13.24 18.40
N ILE A 20 -1.12 12.57 17.29
CA ILE A 20 -0.19 11.66 16.60
C ILE A 20 1.05 12.41 16.15
N ALA A 21 0.88 13.57 15.50
CA ALA A 21 1.99 14.39 15.03
C ALA A 21 2.89 14.87 16.17
N ARG A 22 2.32 15.37 17.27
CA ARG A 22 3.10 15.79 18.45
C ARG A 22 3.88 14.63 19.07
N TYR A 23 3.27 13.45 19.17
CA TYR A 23 3.96 12.27 19.70
C TYR A 23 5.14 11.86 18.82
N LEU A 24 4.94 11.79 17.50
CA LEU A 24 5.99 11.45 16.55
C LEU A 24 7.08 12.51 16.47
N LEU A 25 6.76 13.79 16.66
CA LEU A 25 7.74 14.88 16.75
C LEU A 25 8.68 14.70 17.95
N LEU A 26 8.13 14.27 19.09
CA LEU A 26 8.90 14.09 20.33
C LEU A 26 9.71 12.78 20.35
N ASN A 27 9.20 11.71 19.73
CA ASN A 27 9.76 10.36 19.87
C ASN A 27 10.37 9.79 18.58
N GLY A 28 9.98 10.31 17.41
CA GLY A 28 10.34 9.73 16.12
C GLY A 28 11.84 9.75 15.81
N GLY A 29 12.60 10.68 16.38
CA GLY A 29 14.05 10.75 16.23
C GLY A 29 14.80 9.59 16.91
N PHE A 30 14.21 8.96 17.92
CA PHE A 30 14.88 7.92 18.72
C PHE A 30 14.90 6.53 18.05
N THR A 31 14.09 6.29 17.01
CA THR A 31 14.13 5.01 16.32
C THR A 31 15.38 4.87 15.46
N ASN A 32 16.07 3.72 15.57
CA ASN A 32 17.20 3.39 14.69
C ASN A 32 16.74 2.72 13.38
N ASN A 33 15.45 2.41 13.26
CA ASN A 33 14.92 1.82 12.05
C ASN A 33 14.73 2.91 11.00
N ILE A 34 15.35 2.76 9.83
CA ILE A 34 15.24 3.73 8.71
C ILE A 34 14.16 3.37 7.69
N SER A 35 13.50 2.22 7.83
CA SER A 35 12.54 1.71 6.84
C SER A 35 11.26 2.54 6.69
N LEU A 36 10.56 2.32 5.58
CA LEU A 36 9.24 2.92 5.32
C LEU A 36 8.16 2.36 6.26
N ASN A 37 8.13 1.03 6.43
CA ASN A 37 7.05 0.36 7.17
C ASN A 37 7.04 0.68 8.66
N ALA A 38 8.21 0.79 9.28
CA ALA A 38 8.35 0.87 10.74
C ALA A 38 9.23 2.02 11.23
N GLY A 39 9.99 2.66 10.34
CA GLY A 39 11.10 3.55 10.69
C GLY A 39 10.94 5.01 10.31
N LYS A 40 12.08 5.73 10.37
CA LYS A 40 12.21 7.17 10.13
C LYS A 40 11.66 7.62 8.80
N THR A 41 11.83 6.83 7.73
CA THR A 41 11.28 7.16 6.42
C THR A 41 9.75 7.25 6.46
N GLY A 42 9.07 6.33 7.16
CA GLY A 42 7.62 6.39 7.28
C GLY A 42 7.14 7.59 8.12
N ILE A 43 7.91 7.94 9.16
CA ILE A 43 7.63 9.10 10.01
C ILE A 43 7.81 10.41 9.23
N SER A 44 8.94 10.56 8.54
CA SER A 44 9.22 11.75 7.73
C SER A 44 8.17 11.93 6.63
N PHE A 45 7.80 10.84 5.97
CA PHE A 45 6.74 10.82 4.97
C PHE A 45 5.44 11.38 5.54
N PHE A 46 4.97 10.87 6.68
CA PHE A 46 3.80 11.42 7.36
C PHE A 46 3.97 12.89 7.75
N MET A 47 5.12 13.28 8.31
CA MET A 47 5.37 14.66 8.76
C MET A 47 5.31 15.67 7.62
N LEU A 48 5.81 15.32 6.43
CA LEU A 48 5.80 16.20 5.27
C LEU A 48 4.38 16.41 4.74
N HIS A 49 3.59 15.33 4.63
CA HIS A 49 2.16 15.45 4.29
C HIS A 49 1.39 16.27 5.34
N TYR A 50 1.64 16.00 6.62
CA TYR A 50 1.00 16.75 7.70
C TYR A 50 1.39 18.23 7.71
N ALA A 51 2.65 18.54 7.42
CA ALA A 51 3.14 19.90 7.35
C ALA A 51 2.52 20.69 6.20
N ARG A 52 2.29 20.04 5.04
CA ARG A 52 1.51 20.63 3.95
C ARG A 52 0.08 20.94 4.38
N TYR A 53 -0.59 20.02 5.07
CA TYR A 53 -1.95 20.26 5.54
C TYR A 53 -2.02 21.40 6.56
N LYS A 54 -1.19 21.37 7.61
CA LYS A 54 -1.21 22.38 8.68
C LYS A 54 -0.51 23.69 8.32
N GLN A 55 0.30 23.73 7.27
CA GLN A 55 1.12 24.88 6.87
C GLN A 55 2.06 25.35 8.00
N VAL A 56 2.63 24.38 8.75
CA VAL A 56 3.53 24.64 9.88
C VAL A 56 4.94 24.14 9.56
N LYS A 57 5.88 25.09 9.44
CA LYS A 57 7.28 24.83 9.07
C LYS A 57 8.00 23.86 10.01
N MET A 58 7.67 23.84 11.30
CA MET A 58 8.30 22.94 12.28
C MET A 58 8.20 21.46 11.89
N TYR A 59 7.01 21.01 11.46
CA TYR A 59 6.81 19.63 11.04
C TYR A 59 7.51 19.33 9.72
N HIS A 60 7.57 20.31 8.81
CA HIS A 60 8.30 20.19 7.55
C HIS A 60 9.80 20.01 7.80
N SER A 61 10.41 20.90 8.59
CA SER A 61 11.83 20.81 8.95
C SER A 61 12.17 19.51 9.68
N PHE A 62 11.31 19.06 10.61
CA PHE A 62 11.53 17.77 11.27
C PHE A 62 11.46 16.59 10.30
N GLY A 63 10.54 16.61 9.32
CA GLY A 63 10.47 15.60 8.28
C GLY A 63 11.74 15.56 7.41
N GLU A 64 12.27 16.71 7.02
CA GLU A 64 13.53 16.82 6.27
C GLU A 64 14.74 16.35 7.08
N ASP A 65 14.83 16.72 8.37
CA ASP A 65 15.90 16.29 9.26
C ASP A 65 15.95 14.76 9.37
N LEU A 66 14.79 14.12 9.54
CA LEU A 66 14.69 12.66 9.56
C LEU A 66 15.11 12.02 8.23
N LEU A 67 14.74 12.60 7.08
CA LEU A 67 15.21 12.11 5.78
C LEU A 67 16.73 12.24 5.65
N GLN A 68 17.31 13.35 6.10
CA GLN A 68 18.75 13.55 6.07
C GLN A 68 19.47 12.50 6.93
N GLU A 69 18.94 12.17 8.11
CA GLU A 69 19.47 11.07 8.93
C GLU A 69 19.36 9.72 8.22
N VAL A 70 18.25 9.46 7.52
CA VAL A 70 18.08 8.24 6.70
C VAL A 70 19.17 8.16 5.64
N PHE A 71 19.43 9.24 4.89
CA PHE A 71 20.50 9.29 3.89
C PHE A 71 21.88 9.02 4.50
N ASN A 72 22.19 9.65 5.63
CA ASN A 72 23.48 9.51 6.30
C ASN A 72 23.71 8.10 6.86
N THR A 73 22.62 7.37 7.18
CA THR A 73 22.67 6.03 7.77
C THR A 73 22.56 4.92 6.71
N MET A 74 22.06 5.25 5.52
CA MET A 74 21.78 4.29 4.46
C MET A 74 23.05 3.57 4.02
N ASN A 75 22.92 2.26 3.81
CA ASN A 75 23.98 1.43 3.26
C ASN A 75 23.45 0.68 2.03
N LEU A 76 24.10 0.84 0.89
CA LEU A 76 23.69 0.19 -0.37
C LEU A 76 23.77 -1.35 -0.35
N LYS A 77 24.40 -1.92 0.69
CA LYS A 77 24.43 -3.36 0.98
C LYS A 77 23.26 -3.85 1.85
N SER A 78 22.42 -2.95 2.34
CA SER A 78 21.23 -3.28 3.14
C SER A 78 20.17 -4.02 2.30
N GLY A 79 19.12 -4.50 2.99
CA GLY A 79 17.95 -5.09 2.34
C GLY A 79 17.41 -4.19 1.23
N LYS A 80 17.02 -4.81 0.12
CA LYS A 80 16.62 -4.12 -1.11
C LYS A 80 15.11 -3.88 -1.19
N GLY A 81 14.32 -4.55 -0.37
CA GLY A 81 12.86 -4.57 -0.47
C GLY A 81 12.18 -3.21 -0.28
N PHE A 82 10.89 -3.20 -0.56
CA PHE A 82 10.03 -2.04 -0.44
C PHE A 82 9.65 -1.73 1.01
N GLY A 83 9.33 -2.74 1.82
CA GLY A 83 8.86 -2.49 3.17
C GLY A 83 9.98 -2.07 4.13
N THR A 84 11.09 -2.80 4.09
CA THR A 84 12.20 -2.64 5.03
C THR A 84 13.51 -2.13 4.43
N GLY A 85 13.57 -1.99 3.10
CA GLY A 85 14.81 -1.81 2.36
C GLY A 85 14.89 -0.54 1.50
N LEU A 86 15.90 -0.54 0.62
CA LEU A 86 16.26 0.60 -0.22
C LEU A 86 15.14 1.02 -1.20
N ALA A 87 14.40 0.07 -1.78
CA ALA A 87 13.34 0.39 -2.74
C ALA A 87 12.23 1.22 -2.10
N GLY A 88 11.86 0.96 -0.85
CA GLY A 88 10.86 1.75 -0.13
C GLY A 88 11.31 3.16 0.19
N ILE A 89 12.57 3.28 0.62
CA ILE A 89 13.17 4.58 0.91
C ILE A 89 13.25 5.41 -0.37
N ALA A 90 13.80 4.85 -1.45
CA ALA A 90 13.91 5.53 -2.73
C ALA A 90 12.54 5.87 -3.33
N TRP A 91 11.57 4.96 -3.25
CA TRP A 91 10.19 5.25 -3.67
C TRP A 91 9.59 6.41 -2.89
N SER A 92 9.79 6.46 -1.57
CA SER A 92 9.25 7.53 -0.74
C SER A 92 9.82 8.89 -1.12
N ILE A 93 11.12 8.98 -1.37
CA ILE A 93 11.79 10.20 -1.83
C ILE A 93 11.24 10.63 -3.18
N GLU A 94 11.12 9.70 -4.13
CA GLU A 94 10.57 9.97 -5.45
C GLU A 94 9.14 10.51 -5.36
N HIS A 95 8.28 9.88 -4.56
CA HIS A 95 6.92 10.34 -4.33
C HIS A 95 6.91 11.76 -3.71
N LEU A 96 7.71 12.00 -2.67
CA LEU A 96 7.79 13.31 -2.03
C LEU A 96 8.26 14.41 -3.01
N LEU A 97 9.19 14.10 -3.93
CA LEU A 97 9.63 15.02 -4.98
C LEU A 97 8.53 15.30 -6.00
N GLN A 98 7.87 14.27 -6.54
CA GLN A 98 6.83 14.41 -7.56
C GLN A 98 5.61 15.19 -7.05
N HIS A 99 5.37 15.16 -5.75
CA HIS A 99 4.30 15.91 -5.10
C HIS A 99 4.77 17.23 -4.49
N ASP A 100 5.96 17.75 -4.81
CA ASP A 100 6.52 19.02 -4.29
C ASP A 100 6.57 19.13 -2.76
N LEU A 101 6.73 18.00 -2.05
CA LEU A 101 6.83 17.97 -0.57
C LEU A 101 8.25 18.29 -0.09
N ILE A 102 9.24 17.96 -0.91
CA ILE A 102 10.65 18.23 -0.67
C ILE A 102 11.30 18.76 -1.95
N GLN A 103 12.47 19.39 -1.79
CA GLN A 103 13.35 19.74 -2.89
C GLN A 103 14.71 19.10 -2.68
N MET A 104 15.31 18.61 -3.74
CA MET A 104 16.64 17.99 -3.69
C MET A 104 17.54 18.61 -4.75
N ASN A 105 18.83 18.77 -4.41
CA ASN A 105 19.85 19.19 -5.36
C ASN A 105 20.31 17.99 -6.22
N GLU A 106 21.06 18.27 -7.29
CA GLU A 106 21.57 17.25 -8.21
C GLU A 106 22.35 16.14 -7.50
N SER A 107 23.25 16.49 -6.57
CA SER A 107 24.04 15.51 -5.81
C SER A 107 23.19 14.57 -4.95
N SER A 108 22.06 15.03 -4.42
CA SER A 108 21.14 14.17 -3.68
C SER A 108 20.30 13.27 -4.59
N LEU A 109 20.09 13.67 -5.85
CA LEU A 109 19.45 12.81 -6.85
C LEU A 109 20.35 11.67 -7.32
N GLU A 110 21.68 11.84 -7.29
CA GLU A 110 22.65 10.77 -7.59
C GLU A 110 22.47 9.55 -6.68
N VAL A 111 22.07 9.76 -5.41
CA VAL A 111 21.79 8.64 -4.47
C VAL A 111 20.68 7.72 -5.00
N LEU A 112 19.71 8.26 -5.74
CA LEU A 112 18.66 7.44 -6.35
C LEU A 112 19.20 6.61 -7.53
N VAL A 113 20.23 7.07 -8.22
CA VAL A 113 20.93 6.29 -9.26
C VAL A 113 21.76 5.18 -8.63
N ASP A 114 22.45 5.47 -7.52
CA ASP A 114 23.15 4.44 -6.75
C ASP A 114 22.18 3.34 -6.27
N ILE A 115 20.98 3.72 -5.83
CA ILE A 115 19.94 2.77 -5.42
C ILE A 115 19.38 1.99 -6.61
N ASP A 116 19.18 2.63 -7.77
CA ASP A 116 18.81 1.97 -9.02
C ASP A 116 19.79 0.82 -9.32
N ASP A 117 21.09 1.12 -9.39
CA ASP A 117 22.14 0.14 -9.64
C ASP A 117 22.14 -0.97 -8.58
N ALA A 118 21.95 -0.59 -7.33
CA ALA A 118 21.83 -1.52 -6.22
C ALA A 118 20.65 -2.49 -6.41
N VAL A 119 19.49 -2.00 -6.86
CA VAL A 119 18.28 -2.79 -7.13
C VAL A 119 18.47 -3.66 -8.37
N TYR A 120 19.09 -3.14 -9.45
CA TYR A 120 19.28 -3.85 -10.72
C TYR A 120 20.28 -5.00 -10.58
N ALA A 121 21.34 -4.80 -9.80
CA ALA A 121 22.33 -5.82 -9.52
C ALA A 121 21.75 -7.02 -8.73
N TRP A 122 20.57 -6.88 -8.11
CA TRP A 122 19.98 -7.94 -7.31
C TRP A 122 19.33 -9.01 -8.20
N ASN A 123 20.09 -10.05 -8.51
CA ASN A 123 19.74 -10.99 -9.57
C ASN A 123 19.36 -12.42 -9.12
N TYR A 124 18.99 -12.66 -7.85
CA TYR A 124 18.66 -14.01 -7.38
C TYR A 124 17.31 -14.10 -6.63
N GLU A 125 16.52 -15.10 -7.03
CA GLU A 125 15.34 -15.71 -6.36
C GLU A 125 14.38 -14.76 -5.61
N LEU A 126 14.11 -13.59 -6.18
CA LEU A 126 13.06 -12.72 -5.65
C LEU A 126 11.70 -13.42 -5.70
N THR A 127 11.01 -13.44 -4.57
CA THR A 127 9.59 -13.83 -4.54
C THR A 127 8.77 -12.80 -5.33
N TRP A 128 7.57 -13.17 -5.76
CA TRP A 128 6.65 -12.22 -6.38
C TRP A 128 5.96 -11.26 -5.40
N GLY A 129 6.27 -11.33 -4.10
CA GLY A 129 5.59 -10.55 -3.07
C GLY A 129 5.88 -9.05 -3.11
N PHE A 130 5.15 -8.29 -2.29
CA PHE A 130 5.25 -6.82 -2.28
C PHE A 130 6.41 -6.30 -1.42
N SER A 131 6.43 -6.62 -0.12
CA SER A 131 7.39 -6.00 0.82
C SER A 131 8.86 -6.27 0.46
N GLU A 132 9.18 -7.48 0.01
CA GLU A 132 10.57 -7.93 -0.21
C GLU A 132 10.76 -8.60 -1.59
N GLY A 133 9.79 -8.44 -2.49
CA GLY A 133 9.73 -9.17 -3.75
C GLY A 133 9.53 -8.27 -4.97
N LEU A 134 9.38 -8.90 -6.14
CA LEU A 134 9.31 -8.27 -7.46
C LEU A 134 8.28 -7.13 -7.54
N THR A 135 7.12 -7.29 -6.90
CA THR A 135 6.04 -6.32 -6.97
C THR A 135 6.42 -4.98 -6.34
N GLY A 136 7.17 -4.99 -5.23
CA GLY A 136 7.68 -3.75 -4.60
C GLY A 136 8.74 -3.05 -5.44
N TYR A 137 9.63 -3.83 -6.08
CA TYR A 137 10.61 -3.26 -7.01
C TYR A 137 9.95 -2.66 -8.25
N LEU A 138 8.93 -3.32 -8.80
CA LEU A 138 8.17 -2.80 -9.93
C LEU A 138 7.47 -1.48 -9.58
N LEU A 139 6.89 -1.36 -8.38
CA LEU A 139 6.31 -0.09 -7.93
C LEU A 139 7.36 1.04 -7.89
N TYR A 140 8.53 0.76 -7.31
CA TYR A 140 9.64 1.72 -7.30
C TYR A 140 10.04 2.13 -8.73
N MET A 141 10.20 1.16 -9.62
CA MET A 141 10.60 1.40 -11.01
C MET A 141 9.55 2.18 -11.82
N GLN A 142 8.26 1.92 -11.63
CA GLN A 142 7.19 2.74 -12.22
C GLN A 142 7.34 4.20 -11.83
N ASN A 143 7.60 4.46 -10.54
CA ASN A 143 7.76 5.82 -10.04
C ASN A 143 8.97 6.52 -10.67
N ARG A 144 10.08 5.79 -10.83
CA ARG A 144 11.28 6.30 -11.51
C ARG A 144 11.08 6.57 -13.00
N ILE A 145 10.29 5.74 -13.68
CA ILE A 145 9.96 5.92 -15.11
C ILE A 145 9.05 7.14 -15.32
N ASN A 146 8.17 7.43 -14.36
CA ASN A 146 7.17 8.50 -14.44
C ASN A 146 7.74 9.92 -14.21
N ARG A 147 8.96 10.06 -13.70
CA ARG A 147 9.49 11.38 -13.35
C ARG A 147 9.53 12.30 -14.59
N GLU A 148 8.92 13.48 -14.47
CA GLU A 148 8.98 14.52 -15.49
C GLU A 148 10.42 15.00 -15.73
N GLY A 149 10.73 15.41 -16.97
CA GLY A 149 12.05 15.91 -17.37
C GLY A 149 12.99 14.89 -18.02
N TYR A 150 12.60 13.61 -18.07
CA TYR A 150 13.35 12.57 -18.78
C TYR A 150 13.03 12.54 -20.29
N ASN A 151 14.02 12.90 -21.12
CA ASN A 151 13.95 12.85 -22.59
C ASN A 151 13.90 11.39 -23.11
N SER A 152 13.26 11.13 -24.25
CA SER A 152 13.25 9.82 -24.93
C SER A 152 14.63 9.34 -25.40
N GLU A 153 15.61 10.25 -25.45
CA GLU A 153 17.02 9.94 -25.73
C GLU A 153 17.82 9.56 -24.47
N ASP A 154 17.17 9.54 -23.32
CA ASP A 154 17.81 9.21 -22.05
C ASP A 154 18.04 7.69 -21.94
N LEU A 155 19.30 7.29 -22.02
CA LEU A 155 19.74 5.90 -21.89
C LEU A 155 19.31 5.30 -20.54
N ASP A 156 19.25 6.08 -19.47
CA ASP A 156 18.85 5.58 -18.15
C ASP A 156 17.36 5.22 -18.14
N LYS A 157 16.54 5.98 -18.88
CA LYS A 157 15.13 5.62 -19.08
C LYS A 157 15.03 4.29 -19.82
N ILE A 158 15.77 4.09 -20.91
CA ILE A 158 15.76 2.83 -21.67
C ILE A 158 16.18 1.65 -20.78
N ILE A 159 17.25 1.79 -20.00
CA ILE A 159 17.73 0.76 -19.05
C ILE A 159 16.62 0.42 -18.04
N ARG A 160 15.94 1.43 -17.48
CA ARG A 160 14.80 1.21 -16.56
C ARG A 160 13.68 0.41 -17.21
N TYR A 161 13.31 0.70 -18.45
CA TYR A 161 12.30 -0.06 -19.20
C TYR A 161 12.74 -1.52 -19.42
N GLU A 162 13.99 -1.77 -19.81
CA GLU A 162 14.50 -3.13 -20.02
C GLU A 162 14.49 -3.97 -18.73
N VAL A 163 14.95 -3.37 -17.63
CA VAL A 163 14.92 -4.00 -16.30
C VAL A 163 13.47 -4.29 -15.89
N TYR A 164 12.56 -3.33 -16.11
CA TYR A 164 11.15 -3.48 -15.80
C TYR A 164 10.51 -4.65 -16.57
N ILE A 165 10.72 -4.71 -17.89
CA ILE A 165 10.22 -5.78 -18.75
C ILE A 165 10.76 -7.14 -18.27
N SER A 166 12.06 -7.22 -17.93
CA SER A 166 12.64 -8.45 -17.40
C SER A 166 11.96 -8.90 -16.09
N MET A 167 11.59 -7.96 -15.22
CA MET A 167 10.84 -8.26 -14.00
C MET A 167 9.41 -8.74 -14.29
N ILE A 168 8.71 -8.16 -15.28
CA ILE A 168 7.39 -8.65 -15.73
C ILE A 168 7.49 -10.08 -16.28
N ASP A 169 8.50 -10.37 -17.12
CA ASP A 169 8.73 -11.73 -17.62
C ASP A 169 8.99 -12.74 -16.48
N ARG A 170 9.65 -12.31 -15.40
CA ARG A 170 9.85 -13.15 -14.20
C ARG A 170 8.52 -13.40 -13.48
N LEU A 171 7.67 -12.39 -13.33
CA LEU A 171 6.34 -12.55 -12.76
C LEU A 171 5.48 -13.53 -13.58
N GLU A 172 5.49 -13.42 -14.91
CA GLU A 172 4.77 -14.35 -15.79
C GLU A 172 5.24 -15.79 -15.56
N ARG A 173 6.57 -16.02 -15.48
CA ARG A 173 7.13 -17.35 -15.20
C ARG A 173 6.72 -17.88 -13.83
N ILE A 174 6.69 -17.04 -12.79
CA ILE A 174 6.27 -17.43 -11.44
C ILE A 174 4.78 -17.80 -11.45
N PHE A 175 3.95 -16.99 -12.09
CA PHE A 175 2.51 -17.23 -12.22
C PHE A 175 2.23 -18.56 -12.93
N ILE A 176 2.85 -18.80 -14.09
CA ILE A 176 2.69 -20.06 -14.85
C ILE A 176 3.11 -21.27 -14.00
N ARG A 177 4.23 -21.20 -13.28
CA ARG A 177 4.72 -22.30 -12.43
C ARG A 177 3.76 -22.62 -11.28
N LYS A 178 3.19 -21.60 -10.64
CA LYS A 178 2.32 -21.74 -9.46
C LYS A 178 0.90 -22.15 -9.82
N PHE A 179 0.30 -21.48 -10.80
CA PHE A 179 -1.13 -21.61 -11.10
C PHE A 179 -1.41 -22.47 -12.35
N ARG A 180 -0.38 -22.83 -13.14
CA ARG A 180 -0.48 -23.67 -14.33
C ARG A 180 -1.56 -23.22 -15.32
N GLU A 181 -1.81 -21.91 -15.37
CA GLU A 181 -2.85 -21.30 -16.21
C GLU A 181 -4.27 -21.78 -15.92
N ASP A 182 -4.51 -22.34 -14.73
CA ASP A 182 -5.83 -22.82 -14.30
C ASP A 182 -6.62 -21.71 -13.60
N SER A 183 -7.76 -21.32 -14.17
CA SER A 183 -8.66 -20.29 -13.62
C SER A 183 -9.23 -20.67 -12.26
N ASN A 184 -9.22 -21.95 -11.87
CA ASN A 184 -9.66 -22.42 -10.56
C ASN A 184 -8.50 -22.58 -9.57
N ALA A 185 -7.31 -22.08 -9.89
CA ALA A 185 -6.16 -22.29 -9.03
C ALA A 185 -6.28 -21.53 -7.69
N LEU A 186 -6.77 -20.28 -7.69
CA LEU A 186 -7.01 -19.54 -6.45
C LEU A 186 -8.13 -20.17 -5.61
N SER A 187 -9.24 -20.58 -6.22
CA SER A 187 -10.36 -21.20 -5.51
C SER A 187 -9.95 -22.51 -4.82
N ARG A 188 -9.17 -23.36 -5.50
CA ARG A 188 -8.60 -24.56 -4.87
C ARG A 188 -7.65 -24.21 -3.72
N PHE A 189 -6.83 -23.19 -3.89
CA PHE A 189 -5.89 -22.76 -2.85
C PHE A 189 -6.62 -22.23 -1.60
N ILE A 190 -7.73 -21.52 -1.77
CA ILE A 190 -8.62 -21.09 -0.67
C ILE A 190 -9.23 -22.28 0.05
N ALA A 191 -9.69 -23.28 -0.69
CA ALA A 191 -10.32 -24.48 -0.14
C ALA A 191 -9.33 -25.50 0.46
N ASP A 192 -8.02 -25.39 0.18
CA ASP A 192 -7.04 -26.37 0.62
C ASP A 192 -6.70 -26.21 2.12
N ASN A 193 -7.11 -27.19 2.92
CA ASN A 193 -6.88 -27.21 4.38
C ASN A 193 -5.42 -27.41 4.79
N LYS A 194 -4.51 -27.69 3.85
CA LYS A 194 -3.07 -27.77 4.14
C LYS A 194 -2.43 -26.43 4.45
N TYR A 195 -3.02 -25.34 3.97
CA TYR A 195 -2.49 -23.99 4.17
C TYR A 195 -3.22 -23.27 5.30
N THR A 196 -2.47 -22.59 6.16
CA THR A 196 -3.03 -21.70 7.18
C THR A 196 -3.69 -20.48 6.54
N ALA A 197 -4.60 -19.82 7.24
CA ALA A 197 -5.24 -18.60 6.74
C ALA A 197 -4.22 -17.50 6.41
N THR A 198 -3.16 -17.36 7.21
CA THR A 198 -2.05 -16.42 6.94
C THR A 198 -1.30 -16.76 5.65
N ALA A 199 -1.01 -18.05 5.40
CA ALA A 199 -0.34 -18.48 4.17
C ALA A 199 -1.24 -18.24 2.95
N LYS A 200 -2.55 -18.54 3.07
CA LYS A 200 -3.56 -18.25 2.05
C LYS A 200 -3.61 -16.76 1.73
N ASN A 201 -3.74 -15.93 2.76
CA ASN A 201 -3.78 -14.48 2.65
C ASN A 201 -2.53 -13.93 1.97
N THR A 202 -1.34 -14.33 2.42
CA THR A 202 -0.08 -13.85 1.85
C THR A 202 0.00 -14.10 0.34
N GLU A 203 -0.28 -15.33 -0.09
CA GLU A 203 -0.13 -15.69 -1.51
C GLU A 203 -1.21 -15.07 -2.40
N ILE A 204 -2.47 -15.01 -1.93
CA ILE A 204 -3.57 -14.42 -2.72
C ILE A 204 -3.44 -12.90 -2.79
N CYS A 205 -3.01 -12.25 -1.70
CA CYS A 205 -2.72 -10.82 -1.73
C CYS A 205 -1.51 -10.50 -2.63
N ASN A 206 -0.51 -11.38 -2.73
CA ASN A 206 0.55 -11.22 -3.73
C ASN A 206 0.00 -11.29 -5.16
N HIS A 207 -0.91 -12.24 -5.44
CA HIS A 207 -1.61 -12.31 -6.72
C HIS A 207 -2.35 -11.01 -7.05
N ALA A 208 -3.11 -10.48 -6.08
CA ALA A 208 -3.84 -9.21 -6.21
C ALA A 208 -2.90 -8.03 -6.54
N LYS A 209 -1.77 -7.91 -5.83
CA LYS A 209 -0.81 -6.82 -6.03
C LYS A 209 -0.08 -6.91 -7.36
N VAL A 210 0.18 -8.12 -7.86
CA VAL A 210 0.71 -8.30 -9.22
C VAL A 210 -0.29 -7.81 -10.27
N ILE A 211 -1.58 -8.12 -10.13
CA ILE A 211 -2.63 -7.58 -11.01
C ILE A 211 -2.61 -6.05 -10.99
N THR A 212 -2.53 -5.43 -9.81
CA THR A 212 -2.45 -3.97 -9.70
C THR A 212 -1.23 -3.40 -10.42
N ILE A 213 -0.04 -3.98 -10.23
CA ILE A 213 1.17 -3.54 -10.94
C ILE A 213 1.04 -3.69 -12.45
N LEU A 214 0.49 -4.80 -12.93
CA LEU A 214 0.26 -5.01 -14.36
C LEU A 214 -0.71 -3.98 -14.93
N ALA A 215 -1.82 -3.73 -14.23
CA ALA A 215 -2.78 -2.70 -14.64
C ALA A 215 -2.11 -1.31 -14.75
N ARG A 216 -1.34 -0.91 -13.74
CA ARG A 216 -0.54 0.33 -13.77
C ARG A 216 0.47 0.36 -14.91
N SER A 217 1.03 -0.79 -15.29
CA SER A 217 2.00 -0.86 -16.40
C SER A 217 1.39 -0.46 -17.75
N LEU A 218 0.07 -0.64 -17.92
CA LEU A 218 -0.64 -0.21 -19.11
C LEU A 218 -0.71 1.31 -19.23
N HIS A 219 -0.76 2.04 -18.11
CA HIS A 219 -0.73 3.51 -18.10
C HIS A 219 0.57 4.06 -18.70
N TYR A 220 1.69 3.40 -18.43
CA TYR A 220 3.02 3.80 -18.89
C TYR A 220 3.38 3.27 -20.29
N ASP A 221 2.42 2.64 -20.97
CA ASP A 221 2.62 1.93 -22.25
C ASP A 221 3.78 0.91 -22.21
N ILE A 222 3.97 0.28 -21.05
CA ILE A 222 5.05 -0.69 -20.86
C ILE A 222 4.55 -2.09 -21.23
N TYR A 223 5.11 -2.62 -22.31
CA TYR A 223 4.90 -4.00 -22.76
C TYR A 223 3.40 -4.37 -22.90
N PRO A 224 2.56 -3.49 -23.49
CA PRO A 224 1.11 -3.48 -23.30
C PRO A 224 0.43 -4.79 -23.71
N VAL A 225 0.86 -5.42 -24.80
CA VAL A 225 0.29 -6.67 -25.30
C VAL A 225 0.50 -7.82 -24.31
N VAL A 226 1.71 -7.97 -23.78
CA VAL A 226 2.02 -9.06 -22.84
C VAL A 226 1.43 -8.77 -21.47
N THR A 227 1.52 -7.52 -21.01
CA THR A 227 0.88 -7.04 -19.78
C THR A 227 -0.63 -7.32 -19.80
N MET A 228 -1.34 -6.93 -20.86
CA MET A 228 -2.79 -7.14 -20.96
C MET A 228 -3.15 -8.62 -20.97
N ARG A 229 -2.44 -9.44 -21.77
CA ARG A 229 -2.66 -10.90 -21.80
C ARG A 229 -2.46 -11.54 -20.44
N LEU A 230 -1.42 -11.15 -19.71
CA LEU A 230 -1.16 -11.68 -18.37
C LEU A 230 -2.22 -11.20 -17.36
N LEU A 231 -2.60 -9.92 -17.44
CA LEU A 231 -3.63 -9.31 -16.60
C LEU A 231 -4.97 -10.05 -16.72
N GLU A 232 -5.45 -10.29 -17.94
CA GLU A 232 -6.69 -11.02 -18.21
C GLU A 232 -6.67 -12.44 -17.62
N ARG A 233 -5.54 -13.15 -17.79
CA ARG A 233 -5.36 -14.51 -17.25
C ARG A 233 -5.37 -14.54 -15.73
N MET A 234 -4.77 -13.54 -15.08
CA MET A 234 -4.72 -13.46 -13.63
C MET A 234 -6.07 -13.06 -13.04
N ILE A 235 -6.81 -12.15 -13.68
CA ILE A 235 -8.15 -11.74 -13.26
C ILE A 235 -9.16 -12.87 -13.43
N ALA A 236 -9.02 -13.71 -14.47
CA ALA A 236 -9.87 -14.88 -14.66
C ALA A 236 -9.89 -15.84 -13.44
N CYS A 237 -8.86 -15.81 -12.60
CA CYS A 237 -8.80 -16.60 -11.37
C CYS A 237 -9.64 -16.04 -10.21
N ILE A 238 -10.09 -14.78 -10.27
CA ILE A 238 -10.68 -14.06 -9.15
C ILE A 238 -12.14 -14.49 -8.89
N ASN A 239 -12.97 -14.57 -9.93
CA ASN A 239 -14.38 -14.92 -9.75
C ASN A 239 -14.60 -16.31 -9.12
N PRO A 240 -13.87 -17.37 -9.53
CA PRO A 240 -13.91 -18.65 -8.83
C PRO A 240 -13.46 -18.55 -7.36
N ALA A 241 -12.49 -17.68 -7.05
CA ALA A 241 -12.03 -17.47 -5.68
C ALA A 241 -13.13 -16.85 -4.80
N PHE A 242 -13.82 -15.81 -5.27
CA PHE A 242 -14.96 -15.23 -4.54
C PHE A 242 -16.07 -16.26 -4.29
N ALA A 243 -16.40 -17.08 -5.29
CA ALA A 243 -17.39 -18.15 -5.12
C ALA A 243 -16.98 -19.15 -4.03
N ALA A 244 -15.70 -19.55 -3.99
CA ALA A 244 -15.19 -20.46 -2.97
C ALA A 244 -15.18 -19.84 -1.56
N MET A 245 -14.88 -18.54 -1.44
CA MET A 245 -14.92 -17.82 -0.16
C MET A 245 -16.34 -17.72 0.38
N LYS A 246 -17.32 -17.41 -0.49
CA LYS A 246 -18.73 -17.34 -0.10
C LYS A 246 -19.28 -18.67 0.43
N GLN A 247 -18.77 -19.79 -0.09
CA GLN A 247 -19.14 -21.13 0.38
C GLN A 247 -18.46 -21.54 1.69
N ASN A 248 -17.33 -20.91 2.05
CA ASN A 248 -16.48 -21.29 3.17
C ASN A 248 -16.12 -20.06 4.02
N ILE A 249 -17.12 -19.48 4.66
CA ILE A 249 -16.92 -18.37 5.62
C ILE A 249 -16.32 -18.98 6.91
N PRO A 250 -15.14 -18.53 7.38
CA PRO A 250 -14.53 -19.09 8.58
C PRO A 250 -15.26 -18.69 9.86
N ASP A 251 -15.34 -19.62 10.81
CA ASP A 251 -16.01 -19.39 12.10
C ASP A 251 -15.15 -18.64 13.13
N ASN A 252 -13.82 -18.67 12.99
CA ASN A 252 -12.91 -18.03 13.93
C ASN A 252 -12.48 -16.63 13.46
N LEU A 253 -12.27 -15.74 14.43
CA LEU A 253 -11.97 -14.32 14.19
C LEU A 253 -10.75 -14.10 13.28
N HIS A 254 -9.66 -14.83 13.51
CA HIS A 254 -8.42 -14.67 12.75
C HIS A 254 -8.61 -15.01 11.28
N ASP A 255 -9.16 -16.19 11.00
CA ASP A 255 -9.36 -16.67 9.64
C ASP A 255 -10.41 -15.84 8.91
N ALA A 256 -11.50 -15.44 9.59
CA ALA A 256 -12.52 -14.56 9.04
C ALA A 256 -11.91 -13.20 8.63
N PHE A 257 -11.03 -12.63 9.46
CA PHE A 257 -10.32 -11.39 9.13
C PHE A 257 -9.33 -11.57 7.97
N MET A 258 -8.64 -12.71 7.89
CA MET A 258 -7.77 -13.03 6.75
C MET A 258 -8.55 -13.17 5.45
N HIS A 259 -9.73 -13.80 5.49
CA HIS A 259 -10.66 -13.89 4.35
C HIS A 259 -11.18 -12.51 3.97
N PHE A 260 -11.55 -11.67 4.95
CA PHE A 260 -11.96 -10.31 4.67
C PHE A 260 -10.87 -9.54 3.90
N ASN A 261 -9.64 -9.60 4.38
CA ASN A 261 -8.51 -8.94 3.72
C ASN A 261 -8.25 -9.49 2.31
N ILE A 262 -8.35 -10.81 2.11
CA ILE A 262 -8.24 -11.40 0.76
C ILE A 262 -9.29 -10.80 -0.17
N GLN A 263 -10.55 -10.73 0.28
CA GLN A 263 -11.63 -10.23 -0.55
C GLN A 263 -11.42 -8.77 -0.93
N VAL A 264 -11.05 -7.92 0.04
CA VAL A 264 -10.77 -6.49 -0.21
C VAL A 264 -9.58 -6.31 -1.16
N GLU A 265 -8.48 -7.04 -0.99
CA GLU A 265 -7.31 -6.98 -1.88
C GLU A 265 -7.65 -7.42 -3.32
N LEU A 266 -8.41 -8.51 -3.49
CA LEU A 266 -8.86 -8.95 -4.82
C LEU A 266 -9.81 -7.94 -5.48
N CYS A 267 -10.69 -7.31 -4.70
CA CYS A 267 -11.56 -6.26 -5.21
C CYS A 267 -10.76 -5.03 -5.64
N GLN A 268 -9.77 -4.61 -4.83
CA GLN A 268 -8.87 -3.52 -5.17
C GLN A 268 -8.11 -3.81 -6.48
N ALA A 269 -7.67 -5.05 -6.68
CA ALA A 269 -7.01 -5.47 -7.91
C ALA A 269 -7.93 -5.37 -9.15
N CYS A 270 -9.17 -5.87 -9.06
CA CYS A 270 -10.17 -5.71 -10.13
C CYS A 270 -10.48 -4.23 -10.40
N TRP A 271 -10.59 -3.44 -9.34
CA TRP A 271 -10.89 -2.02 -9.45
C TRP A 271 -9.76 -1.24 -10.13
N ASN A 272 -8.50 -1.48 -9.75
CA ASN A 272 -7.34 -0.92 -10.44
C ASN A 272 -7.26 -1.38 -11.89
N ALA A 273 -7.53 -2.66 -12.17
CA ALA A 273 -7.55 -3.17 -13.54
C ALA A 273 -8.59 -2.43 -14.40
N TRP A 274 -9.77 -2.14 -13.86
CA TRP A 274 -10.76 -1.32 -14.55
C TRP A 274 -10.25 0.09 -14.87
N LYS A 275 -9.64 0.79 -13.90
CA LYS A 275 -9.15 2.18 -14.09
C LYS A 275 -8.25 2.33 -15.32
N TYR A 276 -7.41 1.32 -15.59
CA TYR A 276 -6.43 1.37 -16.68
C TYR A 276 -6.88 0.68 -17.98
N THR A 277 -8.01 -0.02 -17.99
CA THR A 277 -8.51 -0.74 -19.17
C THR A 277 -9.89 -0.31 -19.65
N GLY A 278 -10.67 0.36 -18.80
CA GLY A 278 -12.07 0.69 -19.07
C GLY A 278 -13.02 -0.51 -19.04
N ASN A 279 -12.60 -1.67 -18.54
CA ASN A 279 -13.45 -2.86 -18.49
C ASN A 279 -14.48 -2.79 -17.34
N GLU A 280 -15.69 -2.32 -17.65
CA GLU A 280 -16.76 -2.14 -16.65
C GLU A 280 -17.15 -3.42 -15.90
N SER A 281 -16.97 -4.61 -16.50
CA SER A 281 -17.27 -5.87 -15.79
C SER A 281 -16.38 -6.05 -14.55
N TRP A 282 -15.13 -5.61 -14.61
CA TRP A 282 -14.20 -5.68 -13.47
C TRP A 282 -14.56 -4.67 -12.38
N ARG A 283 -15.05 -3.49 -12.78
CA ARG A 283 -15.59 -2.49 -11.85
C ARG A 283 -16.81 -3.01 -11.11
N ASP A 284 -17.78 -3.56 -11.83
CA ASP A 284 -19.02 -4.07 -11.26
C ASP A 284 -18.75 -5.22 -10.29
N THR A 285 -17.85 -6.12 -10.67
CA THR A 285 -17.37 -7.21 -9.81
C THR A 285 -16.74 -6.66 -8.53
N ALA A 286 -15.82 -5.70 -8.64
CA ALA A 286 -15.17 -5.10 -7.47
C ALA A 286 -16.18 -4.43 -6.54
N ARG A 287 -17.13 -3.66 -7.10
CA ARG A 287 -18.19 -2.98 -6.33
C ARG A 287 -19.08 -3.98 -5.59
N GLU A 288 -19.60 -4.97 -6.29
CA GLU A 288 -20.49 -5.99 -5.70
C GLU A 288 -19.78 -6.76 -4.57
N GLN A 289 -18.53 -7.16 -4.80
CA GLN A 289 -17.79 -7.97 -3.83
C GLN A 289 -17.28 -7.16 -2.64
N LEU A 290 -17.01 -5.86 -2.79
CA LEU A 290 -16.72 -4.97 -1.64
C LEU A 290 -17.94 -4.79 -0.74
N LEU A 291 -19.12 -4.60 -1.33
CA LEU A 291 -20.39 -4.52 -0.58
C LEU A 291 -20.66 -5.83 0.16
N ALA A 292 -20.52 -6.96 -0.54
CA ALA A 292 -20.67 -8.28 0.06
C ALA A 292 -19.67 -8.52 1.20
N ALA A 293 -18.45 -7.98 1.09
CA ALA A 293 -17.43 -8.11 2.14
C ALA A 293 -17.82 -7.35 3.41
N ILE A 294 -18.43 -6.15 3.27
CA ILE A 294 -18.97 -5.39 4.41
C ILE A 294 -20.04 -6.22 5.12
N ASP A 295 -21.05 -6.69 4.37
CA ASP A 295 -22.18 -7.40 4.94
C ASP A 295 -21.78 -8.73 5.60
N THR A 296 -20.76 -9.40 5.04
CA THR A 296 -20.34 -10.73 5.50
C THR A 296 -19.34 -10.66 6.65
N TYR A 297 -18.26 -9.89 6.51
CA TYR A 297 -17.11 -10.00 7.42
C TYR A 297 -17.07 -8.93 8.48
N MET A 298 -17.53 -7.71 8.20
CA MET A 298 -17.45 -6.61 9.16
C MET A 298 -18.12 -6.95 10.51
N PRO A 299 -19.33 -7.57 10.54
CA PRO A 299 -19.94 -8.03 11.78
C PRO A 299 -19.15 -9.13 12.52
N LEU A 300 -18.40 -9.95 11.77
CA LEU A 300 -17.61 -11.06 12.31
C LEU A 300 -16.26 -10.61 12.85
N THR A 301 -15.73 -9.49 12.34
CA THR A 301 -14.34 -9.10 12.56
C THR A 301 -14.13 -7.79 13.29
N GLY A 302 -15.18 -7.13 13.78
CA GLY A 302 -15.07 -5.83 14.47
C GLY A 302 -13.95 -5.79 15.53
N ALA A 303 -13.90 -6.80 16.42
CA ALA A 303 -12.88 -6.88 17.46
C ALA A 303 -11.43 -7.12 16.94
N ALA A 304 -11.26 -7.57 15.70
CA ALA A 304 -9.93 -7.72 15.11
C ALA A 304 -9.32 -6.36 14.77
N PHE A 305 -10.12 -5.34 14.42
CA PHE A 305 -9.58 -4.03 14.05
C PHE A 305 -8.81 -3.35 15.18
N ASP A 306 -9.12 -3.66 16.44
CA ASP A 306 -8.42 -3.15 17.62
C ASP A 306 -7.11 -3.91 17.95
N ASN A 307 -6.65 -4.82 17.09
CA ASN A 307 -5.45 -5.60 17.31
C ASN A 307 -4.29 -5.14 16.41
N ILE A 308 -3.19 -4.74 17.03
CA ILE A 308 -1.98 -4.25 16.34
C ILE A 308 -1.40 -5.26 15.34
N VAL A 309 -1.61 -6.56 15.53
CA VAL A 309 -1.17 -7.62 14.60
C VAL A 309 -1.78 -7.44 13.21
N TYR A 310 -2.95 -6.81 13.12
CA TYR A 310 -3.66 -6.56 11.88
C TYR A 310 -3.51 -5.14 11.36
N LEU A 311 -2.73 -4.28 12.03
CA LEU A 311 -2.66 -2.85 11.75
C LEU A 311 -2.47 -2.54 10.26
N GLN A 312 -1.49 -3.16 9.60
CA GLN A 312 -1.25 -2.97 8.16
C GLN A 312 -2.49 -3.24 7.30
N LYS A 313 -3.24 -4.31 7.61
CA LYS A 313 -4.45 -4.72 6.88
C LYS A 313 -5.61 -3.78 7.18
N THR A 314 -5.75 -3.36 8.42
CA THR A 314 -6.74 -2.37 8.86
C THR A 314 -6.51 -1.03 8.16
N ILE A 315 -5.27 -0.55 8.10
CA ILE A 315 -4.86 0.66 7.37
C ILE A 315 -5.22 0.54 5.88
N PHE A 316 -4.87 -0.58 5.26
CA PHE A 316 -5.18 -0.85 3.85
C PHE A 316 -6.69 -0.82 3.59
N MET A 317 -7.49 -1.56 4.37
CA MET A 317 -8.95 -1.58 4.20
C MET A 317 -9.58 -0.20 4.36
N ALA A 318 -9.15 0.58 5.36
CA ALA A 318 -9.66 1.95 5.55
C ALA A 318 -9.45 2.80 4.29
N GLN A 319 -8.27 2.69 3.66
CA GLN A 319 -7.97 3.43 2.44
C GLN A 319 -8.70 2.90 1.21
N VAL A 320 -8.81 1.58 1.04
CA VAL A 320 -9.59 1.00 -0.06
C VAL A 320 -11.05 1.47 0.00
N TYR A 321 -11.69 1.39 1.16
CA TYR A 321 -13.08 1.85 1.31
C TYR A 321 -13.22 3.36 1.13
N ARG A 322 -12.25 4.16 1.61
CA ARG A 322 -12.22 5.61 1.33
C ARG A 322 -12.20 5.90 -0.16
N ARG A 323 -11.23 5.31 -0.88
CA ARG A 323 -11.06 5.54 -2.31
C ARG A 323 -12.26 5.03 -3.09
N ALA A 324 -12.81 3.87 -2.72
CA ALA A 324 -14.03 3.34 -3.31
C ALA A 324 -15.24 4.27 -3.08
N TYR A 325 -15.37 4.88 -1.91
CA TYR A 325 -16.41 5.88 -1.65
C TYR A 325 -16.24 7.14 -2.51
N LEU A 326 -15.03 7.71 -2.58
CA LEU A 326 -14.77 8.90 -3.39
C LEU A 326 -15.12 8.68 -4.87
N GLU A 327 -14.88 7.48 -5.39
CA GLU A 327 -15.15 7.14 -6.79
C GLU A 327 -16.62 6.72 -7.04
N MET A 328 -17.17 5.85 -6.19
CA MET A 328 -18.46 5.19 -6.44
C MET A 328 -19.63 5.83 -5.69
N GLN A 329 -19.37 6.72 -4.73
CA GLN A 329 -20.38 7.45 -3.95
C GLN A 329 -21.39 6.54 -3.23
N GLU A 330 -20.96 5.33 -2.84
CA GLU A 330 -21.77 4.36 -2.10
C GLU A 330 -21.71 4.63 -0.59
N PRO A 331 -22.83 4.92 0.09
CA PRO A 331 -22.83 5.23 1.52
C PRO A 331 -22.30 4.09 2.41
N ALA A 332 -22.38 2.84 1.95
CA ALA A 332 -21.83 1.70 2.67
C ALA A 332 -20.30 1.77 2.79
N PHE A 333 -19.60 2.25 1.76
CA PHE A 333 -18.14 2.39 1.78
C PHE A 333 -17.69 3.51 2.72
N GLU A 334 -18.43 4.62 2.77
CA GLU A 334 -18.18 5.70 3.73
C GLU A 334 -18.32 5.21 5.17
N ARG A 335 -19.41 4.50 5.48
CA ARG A 335 -19.63 3.92 6.80
C ARG A 335 -18.52 2.95 7.19
N ALA A 336 -18.15 2.04 6.28
CA ALA A 336 -17.09 1.07 6.54
C ALA A 336 -15.73 1.76 6.78
N CYS A 337 -15.36 2.73 5.94
CA CYS A 337 -14.14 3.50 6.13
C CYS A 337 -14.12 4.22 7.49
N ASN A 338 -15.23 4.86 7.87
CA ASN A 338 -15.33 5.61 9.13
C ASN A 338 -15.21 4.68 10.34
N GLU A 339 -15.93 3.55 10.35
CA GLU A 339 -15.85 2.56 11.42
C GLU A 339 -14.42 2.02 11.60
N ILE A 340 -13.75 1.65 10.50
CA ILE A 340 -12.36 1.16 10.54
C ILE A 340 -11.41 2.28 11.02
N THR A 341 -11.62 3.53 10.59
CA THR A 341 -10.81 4.67 11.02
C THR A 341 -10.93 4.91 12.53
N ASP A 342 -12.13 4.75 13.10
CA ASP A 342 -12.36 4.92 14.54
C ASP A 342 -11.62 3.85 15.35
N HIS A 343 -11.58 2.60 14.87
CA HIS A 343 -10.74 1.54 15.45
C HIS A 343 -9.23 1.88 15.38
N LEU A 344 -8.76 2.41 14.25
CA LEU A 344 -7.35 2.84 14.12
C LEU A 344 -7.01 3.98 15.10
N ILE A 345 -7.90 4.94 15.29
CA ILE A 345 -7.74 6.00 16.29
C ILE A 345 -7.65 5.40 17.71
N SER A 346 -8.53 4.45 18.04
CA SER A 346 -8.48 3.72 19.32
C SER A 346 -7.13 3.03 19.52
N LEU A 347 -6.64 2.32 18.50
CA LEU A 347 -5.33 1.69 18.48
C LEU A 347 -4.19 2.68 18.74
N SER A 348 -4.24 3.88 18.14
CA SER A 348 -3.20 4.90 18.31
C SER A 348 -2.99 5.28 19.77
N TYR A 349 -4.07 5.34 20.56
CA TYR A 349 -3.98 5.62 21.99
C TYR A 349 -3.27 4.51 22.76
N THR A 350 -3.58 3.26 22.44
CA THR A 350 -2.93 2.11 23.08
C THR A 350 -1.45 2.04 22.73
N ALA A 351 -1.08 2.38 21.49
CA ALA A 351 0.30 2.41 21.03
C ALA A 351 1.10 3.52 21.73
N ILE A 352 0.53 4.73 21.84
CA ILE A 352 1.14 5.85 22.57
C ILE A 352 1.31 5.52 24.06
N ALA A 353 0.30 4.89 24.68
CA ALA A 353 0.33 4.58 26.11
C ALA A 353 1.34 3.48 26.49
N LYS A 354 1.70 2.60 25.55
CA LYS A 354 2.61 1.47 25.79
C LYS A 354 4.08 1.80 25.50
N GLU A 355 4.40 3.05 25.11
CA GLU A 355 5.77 3.48 24.74
C GLU A 355 6.47 2.47 23.82
N ASN A 356 5.73 1.93 22.84
CA ASN A 356 6.24 0.84 22.02
C ASN A 356 7.20 1.40 20.95
N ASP A 357 8.44 1.62 21.37
CA ASP A 357 9.54 2.35 20.69
C ASP A 357 9.96 1.83 19.30
N LYS A 358 9.30 0.80 18.77
CA LYS A 358 9.82 0.04 17.63
C LYS A 358 9.02 0.14 16.34
N CYS A 359 7.78 0.64 16.39
CA CYS A 359 6.90 0.62 15.21
C CYS A 359 6.18 1.97 15.08
N MET A 360 6.82 2.92 14.40
CA MET A 360 6.31 4.28 14.20
C MET A 360 6.05 4.64 12.73
N GLY A 361 6.48 3.80 11.79
CA GLY A 361 6.34 4.00 10.34
C GLY A 361 4.92 3.76 9.78
N ILE A 362 4.83 3.63 8.44
CA ILE A 362 3.55 3.66 7.72
C ILE A 362 2.68 2.44 7.97
N THR A 363 3.19 1.22 7.86
CA THR A 363 2.32 0.02 7.91
C THR A 363 2.31 -0.64 9.28
N GLU A 364 3.27 -0.31 10.14
CA GLU A 364 3.43 -0.93 11.45
C GLU A 364 3.22 0.06 12.60
N GLY A 365 3.02 1.35 12.32
CA GLY A 365 3.06 2.38 13.35
C GLY A 365 2.05 3.51 13.23
N LEU A 366 2.27 4.50 14.09
CA LEU A 366 1.43 5.69 14.24
C LEU A 366 1.40 6.56 12.98
N ALA A 367 2.48 6.61 12.19
CA ALA A 367 2.51 7.41 10.97
C ALA A 367 1.43 6.96 9.98
N GLY A 368 1.20 5.66 9.83
CA GLY A 368 0.13 5.11 9.01
C GLY A 368 -1.26 5.50 9.48
N ILE A 369 -1.52 5.38 10.79
CA ILE A 369 -2.79 5.81 11.37
C ILE A 369 -2.99 7.31 11.13
N GLY A 370 -1.95 8.11 11.34
CA GLY A 370 -1.95 9.54 11.05
C GLY A 370 -2.28 9.84 9.59
N LEU A 371 -1.67 9.14 8.65
CA LEU A 371 -1.96 9.27 7.21
C LEU A 371 -3.41 8.89 6.87
N VAL A 372 -3.96 7.84 7.49
CA VAL A 372 -5.37 7.45 7.32
C VAL A 372 -6.31 8.56 7.78
N VAL A 373 -6.06 9.12 8.97
CA VAL A 373 -6.85 10.22 9.53
C VAL A 373 -6.67 11.49 8.70
N LEU A 374 -5.46 11.77 8.19
CA LEU A 374 -5.17 12.91 7.34
C LEU A 374 -5.94 12.83 6.01
N SER A 375 -5.92 11.69 5.30
CA SER A 375 -6.75 11.48 4.11
C SER A 375 -8.26 11.59 4.42
N GLY A 376 -8.63 11.38 5.70
CA GLY A 376 -9.90 11.72 6.34
C GLY A 376 -10.39 13.13 6.15
N ILE A 377 -9.45 14.06 6.25
CA ILE A 377 -9.68 15.48 6.42
C ILE A 377 -9.32 16.23 5.13
N ASP A 378 -8.24 15.80 4.47
CA ASP A 378 -7.73 16.35 3.22
C ASP A 378 -7.59 15.23 2.18
N ALA A 379 -8.68 14.97 1.47
CA ALA A 379 -8.75 13.90 0.47
C ALA A 379 -8.09 14.27 -0.87
N GLU A 380 -7.94 15.57 -1.17
CA GLU A 380 -7.52 16.05 -2.49
C GLU A 380 -6.00 16.14 -2.64
N THR A 381 -5.24 16.29 -1.54
CA THR A 381 -3.79 16.53 -1.62
C THR A 381 -2.93 15.39 -1.07
N CYS A 382 -3.55 14.33 -0.56
CA CYS A 382 -2.88 13.26 0.17
C CYS A 382 -2.94 11.93 -0.60
N PHE A 383 -1.91 11.64 -1.40
CA PHE A 383 -1.76 10.43 -2.24
C PHE A 383 -0.81 9.38 -1.66
N TRP A 384 -0.61 9.38 -0.35
CA TRP A 384 0.32 8.49 0.33
C TRP A 384 0.03 6.99 0.09
N ASP A 385 -1.23 6.64 -0.17
CA ASP A 385 -1.73 5.29 -0.34
C ASP A 385 -1.30 4.64 -1.67
N GLU A 386 -0.61 5.39 -2.54
CA GLU A 386 0.21 4.83 -3.62
C GLU A 386 1.28 3.86 -3.10
N CYS A 387 1.82 4.09 -1.90
CA CYS A 387 2.77 3.16 -1.26
C CYS A 387 2.14 1.81 -0.92
N LEU A 388 0.80 1.73 -0.96
CA LEU A 388 0.00 0.53 -0.73
C LEU A 388 -0.62 -0.03 -2.02
N LEU A 389 -0.28 0.52 -3.19
CA LEU A 389 -0.86 0.18 -4.49
C LEU A 389 -2.38 0.45 -4.59
N ILE A 390 -2.87 1.50 -3.93
CA ILE A 390 -4.31 1.83 -3.93
C ILE A 390 -4.65 2.90 -4.98
N SER A 391 -3.96 4.05 -4.93
CA SER A 391 -4.23 5.20 -5.81
C SER A 391 -3.54 5.11 -7.16
#